data_AF-A0A3D5Q8S3-F1
#
_entry.id   AF-A0A3D5Q8S3-F1
#
_cell.length_a   1.000
_cell.length_b   1.000
_cell.length_c   1.000
_cell.angle_alpha   90.00
_cell.angle_beta   90.00
_cell.angle_gamma   90.00
#
_symmetry.space_group_name_H-M   'P 1'
#
loop_
_entity.id
_entity.type
_entity.pdbx_description
1 polymer ?
#
loop_
_entity_poly.entity_id
_entity_poly.type
_entity_poly.pdbx_seq_one_letter_code
_entity_poly.pdbx_strand_id
1 'polypeptide(L)' 'TRNMATGASTAQLAILMIDARYGVLTQTRRHSYIASLLGIRHIVVAV' A
#
# COMPACT_ATOMS: atom_id res chain seq x y z
N THR A 1 -9.81 5.54 1.36
CA THR A 1 -8.68 6.45 1.55
C THR A 1 -8.56 7.30 0.30
N ARG A 2 -9.32 8.40 0.22
CA ARG A 2 -9.33 9.26 -0.97
C ARG A 2 -7.95 9.88 -1.23
N ASN A 3 -7.32 10.38 -0.18
CA ASN A 3 -6.00 11.02 -0.26
C ASN A 3 -4.89 10.03 -0.65
N MET A 4 -4.98 8.77 -0.20
CA MET A 4 -4.05 7.72 -0.63
C MET A 4 -4.15 7.49 -2.14
N ALA A 5 -5.37 7.41 -2.68
CA ALA A 5 -5.56 7.17 -4.11
C ALA A 5 -5.01 8.34 -4.96
N THR A 6 -5.23 9.58 -4.53
CA THR A 6 -4.64 10.76 -5.19
C THR A 6 -3.12 10.81 -5.09
N GLY A 7 -2.54 10.45 -3.94
CA GLY A 7 -1.09 10.40 -3.79
C GLY A 7 -0.43 9.24 -4.54
N ALA A 8 -1.15 8.12 -4.68
CA ALA A 8 -0.67 6.91 -5.34
C ALA A 8 -0.89 6.91 -6.86
N SER A 9 -1.76 7.77 -7.41
CA SER A 9 -2.12 7.76 -8.83
C SER A 9 -0.96 8.09 -9.78
N THR A 10 0.09 8.75 -9.28
CA THR A 10 1.31 9.05 -10.05
C THR A 10 2.52 8.24 -9.56
N ALA A 11 2.35 7.39 -8.56
CA ALA A 11 3.44 6.65 -7.95
C ALA A 11 3.83 5.43 -8.82
N GLN A 12 5.12 5.12 -8.84
CA GLN A 12 5.66 3.92 -9.53
C GLN A 12 5.98 2.79 -8.55
N LEU A 13 6.10 3.11 -7.25
CA LEU A 13 6.41 2.19 -6.17
C LEU A 13 5.57 2.50 -4.93
N ALA A 14 5.12 1.47 -4.23
CA ALA A 14 4.45 1.59 -2.94
C ALA A 14 5.25 0.90 -1.84
N ILE A 15 5.41 1.56 -0.68
CA ILE A 15 5.98 0.97 0.52
C ILE A 15 4.83 0.69 1.50
N LEU A 16 4.62 -0.57 1.85
CA LEU A 16 3.65 -1.01 2.84
C LEU A 16 4.35 -1.23 4.17
N MET A 17 4.10 -0.35 5.13
CA MET A 17 4.56 -0.55 6.50
C MET A 17 3.67 -1.56 7.23
N ILE A 18 4.32 -2.51 7.90
CA ILE A 18 3.73 -3.52 8.76
C ILE A 18 4.45 -3.40 10.11
N ASP A 19 3.71 -3.50 11.20
CA ASP A 19 4.31 -3.61 12.54
C ASP A 19 4.58 -5.08 12.83
N ALA A 20 5.82 -5.45 13.14
CA ALA A 20 6.22 -6.81 13.47
C ALA A 20 5.40 -7.47 14.60
N ARG A 21 4.82 -6.69 15.52
CA ARG A 21 4.01 -7.21 16.64
C ARG A 21 2.60 -7.59 16.22
N TYR A 22 2.07 -6.92 15.21
CA TYR A 22 0.66 -7.04 14.79
C TYR A 22 0.49 -7.67 13.41
N GLY A 23 1.56 -7.73 12.61
CA GLY A 23 1.56 -8.31 11.27
C GLY A 23 0.58 -7.63 10.32
N VAL A 24 0.06 -8.40 9.37
CA VAL A 24 -0.82 -7.90 8.31
C VAL A 24 -2.19 -7.56 8.87
N LEU A 25 -2.54 -6.27 8.84
CA LEU A 25 -3.86 -5.78 9.24
C LEU A 25 -4.78 -5.58 8.03
N THR A 26 -6.06 -5.34 8.30
CA THR A 26 -7.06 -5.00 7.27
C THR A 26 -6.65 -3.76 6.48
N GLN A 27 -6.00 -2.80 7.12
CA GLN A 27 -5.43 -1.61 6.47
C GLN A 27 -4.29 -1.97 5.50
N THR A 28 -3.39 -2.88 5.87
CA THR A 28 -2.31 -3.36 4.99
C THR A 28 -2.90 -3.99 3.72
N ARG A 29 -3.90 -4.87 3.87
CA ARG A 29 -4.60 -5.51 2.74
C ARG A 29 -5.36 -4.51 1.85
N ARG A 30 -6.01 -3.53 2.47
CA ARG A 30 -6.72 -2.48 1.74
C ARG A 30 -5.76 -1.60 0.95
N HIS A 31 -4.61 -1.26 1.53
CA HIS A 31 -3.60 -0.44 0.86
C HIS A 31 -2.90 -1.19 -0.26
N SER A 32 -2.60 -2.48 -0.09
CA SER A 32 -2.06 -3.30 -1.17
C SER A 32 -3.05 -3.42 -2.33
N TYR A 33 -4.34 -3.56 -2.04
CA TYR A 33 -5.38 -3.60 -3.08
C TYR A 33 -5.47 -2.28 -3.85
N ILE A 34 -5.48 -1.14 -3.16
CA ILE A 34 -5.54 0.18 -3.81
C ILE A 34 -4.29 0.43 -4.66
N ALA A 35 -3.10 0.08 -4.17
CA ALA A 35 -1.86 0.22 -4.93
C ALA A 35 -1.90 -0.60 -6.23
N SER A 36 -2.38 -1.84 -6.15
CA SER A 36 -2.56 -2.70 -7.33
C SER A 36 -3.61 -2.15 -8.31
N LEU A 37 -4.76 -1.69 -7.80
CA LEU A 37 -5.83 -1.08 -8.62
C LEU A 37 -5.35 0.15 -9.39
N LEU A 38 -4.44 0.93 -8.81
CA LEU A 38 -3.85 2.12 -9.42
C LEU A 38 -2.66 1.80 -10.34
N GLY A 39 -2.36 0.53 -10.57
CA GLY A 39 -1.33 0.09 -11.51
C GLY A 39 0.09 0.15 -10.95
N ILE A 40 0.27 0.29 -9.63
CA ILE A 40 1.60 0.25 -9.01
C ILE A 40 2.10 -1.19 -9.02
N ARG A 41 3.11 -1.47 -9.85
CA ARG A 41 3.68 -2.81 -10.02
C ARG A 41 4.81 -3.14 -9.04
N HIS A 42 5.44 -2.13 -8.46
CA HIS A 42 6.53 -2.31 -7.51
C HIS A 42 6.03 -2.07 -6.09
N ILE A 43 6.06 -3.10 -5.26
CA ILE A 43 5.61 -3.02 -3.87
C ILE A 43 6.71 -3.55 -2.96
N VAL A 44 7.11 -2.75 -1.98
CA VAL A 44 8.04 -3.12 -0.92
C VAL A 44 7.24 -3.24 0.38
N VAL A 45 7.42 -4.34 1.10
CA VAL A 45 6.83 -4.52 2.43
C VAL A 45 7.93 -4.30 3.46
N ALA A 46 7.75 -3.29 4.32
CA ALA A 46 8.64 -2.97 5.42
C ALA A 46 7.99 -3.44 6.72
N VAL A 47 8.58 -4.44 7.39
CA VAL A 47 8.06 -5.10 8.61
C VAL A 47 8.76 -4.58 9.85
#